data_AF-A0A4S5BR13-F1
#
_entry.id   AF-A0A4S5BR13-F1
#
_cell.length_a   1.000
_cell.length_b   1.000
_cell.length_c   1.000
_cell.angle_alpha   90.00
_cell.angle_beta   90.00
_cell.angle_gamma   90.00
#
_symmetry.space_group_name_H-M   'P 1'
#
loop_
_entity.id
_entity.type
_entity.pdbx_description
1 polymer ?
#
loop_
_entity_poly.entity_id
_entity_poly.type
_entity_poly.pdbx_seq_one_letter_code
_entity_poly.pdbx_strand_id
1 'polypeptide(L)'
;MKKILLTTLVALACSTSLLSAGHAQTAASILVEFQGPGGHSSSNYGRTSALHAAARSIIKLQAAGLPLGSYTVSELTGGNSVNSIASDGKFVVKLNPQSGISPEDLLAKVSEVAKAGADEENAFRNVKPGDLTAGAAADIRYSVVMQ
;
A
#
# COMPACT_ATOMS: atom_id res chain seq x y z
N MET A 1 -15.97 -80.99 22.74
CA MET A 1 -17.31 -80.40 22.57
C MET A 1 -17.14 -78.92 22.28
N LYS A 2 -17.72 -78.42 21.16
CA LYS A 2 -18.22 -77.06 20.83
C LYS A 2 -17.49 -75.84 21.48
N LYS A 3 -17.10 -74.73 20.83
CA LYS A 3 -17.28 -74.13 19.48
C LYS A 3 -16.67 -72.68 19.53
N ILE A 4 -16.50 -72.02 18.37
CA ILE A 4 -16.40 -70.55 18.11
C ILE A 4 -14.98 -69.94 18.30
N LEU A 5 -14.18 -69.59 17.28
CA LEU A 5 -14.30 -68.68 16.11
C LEU A 5 -14.36 -67.18 16.49
N LEU A 6 -13.24 -66.45 16.35
CA LEU A 6 -13.24 -64.99 16.12
C LEU A 6 -11.90 -64.56 15.46
N THR A 7 -11.83 -64.54 14.13
CA THR A 7 -11.96 -63.39 13.20
C THR A 7 -10.77 -62.42 13.18
N THR A 8 -10.14 -62.42 12.01
CA THR A 8 -9.03 -61.64 11.45
C THR A 8 -9.22 -60.12 11.56
N LEU A 9 -8.16 -59.37 11.93
CA LEU A 9 -8.08 -57.93 11.71
C LEU A 9 -6.85 -57.62 10.83
N VAL A 10 -7.11 -57.32 9.56
CA VAL A 10 -6.12 -56.84 8.59
C VAL A 10 -5.89 -55.35 8.85
N ALA A 11 -4.68 -54.97 9.26
CA ALA A 11 -4.29 -53.56 9.38
C ALA A 11 -3.91 -53.01 8.00
N LEU A 12 -4.83 -52.30 7.36
CA LEU A 12 -4.57 -51.52 6.15
C LEU A 12 -3.92 -50.18 6.54
N ALA A 13 -2.59 -50.13 6.48
CA ALA A 13 -1.84 -48.88 6.63
C ALA A 13 -2.04 -48.01 5.38
N CYS A 14 -3.07 -47.16 5.41
CA CYS A 14 -3.26 -46.11 4.43
C CYS A 14 -2.26 -44.99 4.73
N SER A 15 -1.15 -44.98 4.00
CA SER A 15 -0.19 -43.89 3.96
C SER A 15 -0.88 -42.62 3.45
N THR A 16 -1.35 -41.77 4.38
CA THR A 16 -1.86 -40.43 4.06
C THR A 16 -0.68 -39.56 3.66
N SER A 17 -0.42 -39.50 2.36
CA SER A 17 0.36 -38.44 1.76
C SER A 17 -0.24 -37.10 2.17
N LEU A 18 0.56 -36.32 2.89
CA LEU A 18 0.29 -34.93 3.25
C LEU A 18 0.07 -34.13 1.96
N LEU A 19 -1.19 -34.03 1.54
CA LEU A 19 -1.65 -32.97 0.65
C LEU A 19 -1.47 -31.67 1.44
N SER A 20 -0.31 -31.02 1.27
CA SER A 20 -0.19 -29.61 1.61
C SER A 20 -1.20 -28.87 0.75
N ALA A 21 -2.36 -28.56 1.32
CA ALA A 21 -3.26 -27.58 0.77
C ALA A 21 -2.44 -26.28 0.66
N GLY A 22 -2.01 -25.96 -0.57
CA GLY A 22 -1.48 -24.66 -0.91
C GLY A 22 -2.59 -23.65 -0.66
N HIS A 23 -2.61 -23.09 0.55
CA HIS A 23 -3.45 -21.95 0.86
C HIS A 23 -2.96 -20.84 -0.07
N ALA A 24 -3.79 -20.44 -1.02
CA ALA A 24 -3.54 -19.23 -1.78
C ALA A 24 -3.48 -18.08 -0.77
N GLN A 25 -2.27 -17.64 -0.40
CA GLN A 25 -2.11 -16.45 0.42
C GLN A 25 -2.66 -15.28 -0.40
N THR A 26 -3.77 -14.70 0.06
CA THR A 26 -4.30 -13.46 -0.47
C THR A 26 -3.20 -12.40 -0.36
N ALA A 27 -2.81 -11.84 -1.49
CA ALA A 27 -1.85 -10.75 -1.54
C ALA A 27 -2.45 -9.51 -0.88
N ALA A 28 -1.87 -9.08 0.24
CA ALA A 28 -2.25 -7.83 0.89
C ALA A 28 -2.00 -6.64 -0.05
N SER A 29 -2.96 -5.72 -0.14
CA SER A 29 -2.81 -4.45 -0.82
C SER A 29 -2.92 -3.29 0.15
N ILE A 30 -2.18 -2.22 -0.11
CA ILE A 30 -2.15 -1.02 0.71
C ILE A 30 -2.56 0.15 -0.19
N LEU A 31 -3.65 0.81 0.18
CA LEU A 31 -4.09 2.04 -0.45
C LEU A 31 -3.42 3.22 0.25
N VAL A 32 -2.77 4.08 -0.54
CA VAL A 32 -2.19 5.33 -0.08
C VAL A 32 -2.94 6.48 -0.74
N GLU A 33 -3.48 7.39 0.04
CA GLU A 33 -4.19 8.57 -0.46
C GLU A 33 -3.57 9.85 0.09
N PHE A 34 -3.59 10.89 -0.72
CA PHE A 34 -3.08 12.22 -0.42
C PHE A 34 -4.18 13.23 -0.71
N GLN A 35 -4.26 14.25 0.14
CA GLN A 35 -5.22 15.35 0.04
C GLN A 35 -4.47 16.66 0.23
N GLY A 36 -4.71 17.61 -0.68
CA GLY A 36 -4.14 18.94 -0.68
C GLY A 36 -5.18 20.00 -1.03
N PRO A 37 -4.78 21.28 -1.10
CA PRO A 37 -5.70 22.40 -1.28
C PRO A 37 -6.29 22.51 -2.69
N GLY A 38 -5.61 21.93 -3.69
CA GLY A 38 -5.95 22.10 -5.11
C GLY A 38 -5.97 23.56 -5.57
N GLY A 39 -6.62 23.83 -6.70
CA GLY A 39 -6.85 25.18 -7.22
C GLY A 39 -6.54 25.34 -8.71
N HIS A 40 -6.69 26.57 -9.20
CA HIS A 40 -6.39 26.91 -10.59
C HIS A 40 -4.87 26.97 -10.80
N SER A 41 -4.32 26.26 -11.79
CA SER A 41 -2.87 26.09 -11.93
C SER A 41 -2.09 27.39 -12.13
N SER A 42 -2.67 28.38 -12.81
CA SER A 42 -2.05 29.71 -13.02
C SER A 42 -2.16 30.61 -11.77
N SER A 43 -3.38 30.92 -11.32
CA SER A 43 -3.61 31.88 -10.23
C SER A 43 -3.25 31.35 -8.84
N ASN A 44 -3.10 30.04 -8.69
CA ASN A 44 -2.69 29.40 -7.43
C ASN A 44 -1.33 28.70 -7.54
N TYR A 45 -0.52 29.08 -8.53
CA TYR A 45 0.84 28.57 -8.65
C TYR A 45 1.61 28.75 -7.34
N GLY A 46 2.33 27.70 -6.93
CA GLY A 46 3.03 27.67 -5.64
C GLY A 46 2.31 26.87 -4.57
N ARG A 47 1.03 26.51 -4.73
CA ARG A 47 0.38 25.54 -3.85
C ARG A 47 0.98 24.14 -3.98
N THR A 48 0.84 23.37 -2.91
CA THR A 48 1.16 21.94 -2.85
C THR A 48 0.22 21.14 -3.77
N SER A 49 0.75 20.06 -4.35
CA SER A 49 -0.02 19.13 -5.18
C SER A 49 -0.03 17.73 -4.57
N ALA A 50 -1.22 17.18 -4.34
CA ALA A 50 -1.38 15.83 -3.80
C ALA A 50 -0.79 14.75 -4.73
N LEU A 51 -0.94 14.93 -6.05
CA LEU A 51 -0.37 14.01 -7.03
C LEU A 51 1.17 14.05 -7.04
N HIS A 52 1.78 15.22 -6.81
CA HIS A 52 3.24 15.29 -6.63
C HIS A 52 3.71 14.55 -5.38
N ALA A 53 3.01 14.70 -4.25
CA ALA A 53 3.32 13.95 -3.03
C ALA A 53 3.22 12.43 -3.23
N ALA A 54 2.19 11.97 -3.96
CA ALA A 54 2.05 10.57 -4.36
C ALA A 54 3.26 10.08 -5.19
N ALA A 55 3.64 10.84 -6.23
CA ALA A 55 4.79 10.49 -7.08
C ALA A 55 6.12 10.45 -6.29
N ARG A 56 6.36 11.44 -5.42
CA ARG A 56 7.53 11.46 -4.53
C ARG A 56 7.57 10.24 -3.62
N SER A 57 6.42 9.83 -3.07
CA SER A 57 6.30 8.64 -2.22
C SER A 57 6.67 7.36 -2.97
N ILE A 58 6.26 7.22 -4.23
CA ILE A 58 6.59 6.06 -5.08
C ILE A 58 8.10 5.99 -5.35
N ILE A 59 8.73 7.13 -5.68
CA ILE A 59 10.17 7.20 -5.91
C ILE A 59 10.93 6.78 -4.64
N LYS A 60 10.50 7.25 -3.46
CA LYS A 60 11.08 6.86 -2.18
C LYS A 60 10.86 5.39 -1.85
N LEU A 61 9.68 4.84 -2.17
CA LEU A 61 9.39 3.41 -2.00
C LEU A 61 10.35 2.56 -2.83
N GLN A 62 10.60 2.95 -4.09
CA GLN A 62 11.56 2.27 -4.96
C GLN A 62 12.99 2.31 -4.42
N ALA A 63 13.36 3.39 -3.72
CA ALA A 63 14.66 3.53 -3.07
C ALA A 63 14.74 2.92 -1.65
N ALA A 64 13.65 2.33 -1.14
CA ALA A 64 13.55 1.87 0.25
C ALA A 64 14.36 0.60 0.60
N GLY A 65 15.01 -0.02 -0.38
CA GLY A 65 15.81 -1.24 -0.17
C GLY A 65 14.97 -2.49 0.11
N LEU A 66 13.69 -2.50 -0.25
CA LEU A 66 12.86 -3.70 -0.19
C LEU A 66 13.37 -4.74 -1.21
N PRO A 67 13.33 -6.05 -0.89
CA PRO A 67 13.69 -7.13 -1.79
C PRO A 67 13.09 -6.98 -3.20
N LEU A 68 13.87 -7.33 -4.23
CA LEU A 68 13.42 -7.23 -5.62
C LEU A 68 12.18 -8.11 -5.85
N GLY A 69 11.16 -7.55 -6.51
CA GLY A 69 9.92 -8.27 -6.82
C GLY A 69 9.01 -8.51 -5.61
N SER A 70 9.28 -7.85 -4.48
CA SER A 70 8.47 -7.99 -3.27
C SER A 70 7.13 -7.28 -3.29
N TYR A 71 7.00 -6.25 -4.12
CA TYR A 71 5.75 -5.52 -4.28
C TYR A 71 5.61 -4.97 -5.71
N THR A 72 4.39 -4.56 -6.04
CA THR A 72 4.08 -3.78 -7.25
C THR A 72 3.31 -2.52 -6.88
N VAL A 73 3.53 -1.43 -7.61
CA VAL A 73 2.72 -0.20 -7.50
C VAL A 73 1.78 -0.12 -8.70
N SER A 74 0.52 0.18 -8.44
CA SER A 74 -0.52 0.35 -9.45
C SER A 74 -1.45 1.51 -9.10
N GLU A 75 -2.36 1.84 -10.02
CA GLU A 75 -3.47 2.78 -9.78
C GLU A 75 -3.03 4.19 -9.32
N LEU A 76 -1.86 4.65 -9.77
CA LEU A 76 -1.45 6.05 -9.60
C LEU A 76 -2.43 6.96 -10.33
N THR A 77 -3.25 7.68 -9.57
CA THR A 77 -4.32 8.53 -10.07
C THR A 77 -4.43 9.79 -9.22
N GLY A 78 -4.98 10.86 -9.78
CA GLY A 78 -5.22 12.09 -9.04
C GLY A 78 -5.39 13.31 -9.95
N GLY A 79 -6.09 14.33 -9.43
CA GLY A 79 -6.37 15.57 -10.16
C GLY A 79 -7.55 15.45 -11.12
N ASN A 80 -8.23 16.58 -11.34
CA ASN A 80 -9.48 16.63 -12.09
C ASN A 80 -9.33 17.15 -13.54
N SER A 81 -8.40 18.09 -13.77
CA SER A 81 -8.16 18.66 -15.11
C SER A 81 -6.70 19.07 -15.26
N VAL A 82 -6.25 19.19 -16.52
CA VAL A 82 -4.89 19.64 -16.85
C VAL A 82 -4.59 21.07 -16.37
N ASN A 83 -5.63 21.88 -16.12
CA ASN A 83 -5.51 23.27 -15.68
C ASN A 83 -5.72 23.44 -14.18
N SER A 84 -5.61 22.35 -13.41
CA SER A 84 -5.83 22.35 -11.97
C SER A 84 -4.64 21.76 -11.22
N ILE A 85 -4.34 22.34 -10.06
CA ILE A 85 -3.47 21.72 -9.07
C ILE A 85 -4.24 20.56 -8.45
N ALA A 86 -3.66 19.37 -8.45
CA ALA A 86 -4.32 18.18 -7.93
C ALA A 86 -4.60 18.31 -6.42
N SER A 87 -5.88 18.30 -6.06
CA SER A 87 -6.37 18.22 -4.68
C SER A 87 -6.24 16.82 -4.09
N ASP A 88 -6.20 15.81 -4.94
CA ASP A 88 -6.11 14.41 -4.57
C ASP A 88 -4.99 13.71 -5.34
N GLY A 89 -4.47 12.65 -4.74
CA GLY A 89 -3.54 11.72 -5.36
C GLY A 89 -3.61 10.40 -4.62
N LYS A 90 -3.55 9.27 -5.33
CA LYS A 90 -3.52 7.95 -4.71
C LYS A 90 -2.71 6.97 -5.51
N PHE A 91 -2.28 5.91 -4.86
CA PHE A 91 -1.74 4.71 -5.49
C PHE A 91 -1.98 3.49 -4.61
N VAL A 92 -1.87 2.31 -5.21
CA VAL A 92 -1.98 1.02 -4.53
C VAL A 92 -0.64 0.31 -4.55
N VAL A 93 -0.22 -0.22 -3.41
CA VAL A 93 0.95 -1.10 -3.28
C VAL A 93 0.45 -2.51 -2.99
N LYS A 94 0.81 -3.47 -3.82
CA LYS A 94 0.42 -4.86 -3.63
C LYS A 94 1.64 -5.70 -3.25
N LEU A 95 1.54 -6.44 -2.15
CA LEU A 95 2.57 -7.38 -1.70
C LEU A 95 2.60 -8.60 -2.64
N ASN A 96 3.80 -9.06 -2.98
CA ASN A 96 4.00 -10.40 -3.50
C ASN A 96 4.08 -11.38 -2.31
N PRO A 97 3.12 -12.32 -2.15
CA PRO A 97 3.10 -13.25 -1.02
C PRO A 97 4.35 -14.13 -0.91
N GLN A 98 5.07 -14.33 -2.00
CA GLN A 98 6.27 -15.18 -2.06
C GLN A 98 7.57 -14.42 -1.72
N SER A 99 7.47 -13.13 -1.36
CA SER A 99 8.63 -12.26 -1.12
C SER A 99 9.33 -12.46 0.22
N GLY A 100 8.69 -13.15 1.17
CA GLY A 100 9.18 -13.29 2.53
C GLY A 100 9.04 -12.04 3.40
N ILE A 101 8.49 -10.94 2.86
CA ILE A 101 8.16 -9.74 3.63
C ILE A 101 6.77 -9.90 4.23
N SER A 102 6.60 -9.52 5.50
CA SER A 102 5.29 -9.50 6.13
C SER A 102 4.45 -8.32 5.60
N PRO A 103 3.11 -8.46 5.52
CA PRO A 103 2.23 -7.32 5.20
C PRO A 103 2.46 -6.10 6.11
N GLU A 104 2.75 -6.33 7.39
CA GLU A 104 3.00 -5.28 8.38
C GLU A 104 4.31 -4.52 8.11
N ASP A 105 5.38 -5.22 7.72
CA ASP A 105 6.65 -4.58 7.35
C ASP A 105 6.49 -3.73 6.08
N LEU A 106 5.74 -4.23 5.10
CA LEU A 106 5.41 -3.46 3.91
C LEU A 106 4.56 -2.24 4.27
N LEU A 107 3.54 -2.39 5.12
CA LEU A 107 2.68 -1.30 5.58
C LEU A 107 3.49 -0.22 6.31
N ALA A 108 4.39 -0.62 7.21
CA ALA A 108 5.28 0.30 7.91
C ALA A 108 6.15 1.09 6.92
N LYS A 109 6.75 0.40 5.95
CA LYS A 109 7.59 1.07 4.95
C LYS A 109 6.79 2.01 4.04
N VAL A 110 5.61 1.58 3.59
CA VAL A 110 4.70 2.40 2.78
C VAL A 110 4.25 3.64 3.55
N SER A 111 3.97 3.51 4.85
CA SER A 111 3.61 4.63 5.73
C SER A 111 4.74 5.63 5.90
N GLU A 112 5.97 5.15 6.07
CA GLU A 112 7.17 5.98 6.16
C GLU A 112 7.39 6.81 4.89
N VAL A 113 7.31 6.17 3.71
CA VAL A 113 7.56 6.87 2.44
C VAL A 113 6.39 7.77 2.03
N ALA A 114 5.15 7.44 2.41
CA ALA A 114 3.99 8.31 2.23
C ALA A 114 4.17 9.61 3.04
N LYS A 115 4.57 9.48 4.30
CA LYS A 115 4.94 10.63 5.14
C LYS A 115 6.04 11.47 4.48
N ALA A 116 7.13 10.82 4.10
CA ALA A 116 8.28 11.52 3.52
C ALA A 116 7.94 12.21 2.18
N GLY A 117 7.04 11.65 1.37
CA GLY A 117 6.58 12.26 0.13
C GLY A 117 5.68 13.48 0.37
N ALA A 118 4.77 13.41 1.35
CA ALA A 118 3.95 14.55 1.78
C ALA A 118 4.82 15.67 2.35
N ASP A 119 5.75 15.33 3.25
CA ASP A 119 6.68 16.29 3.86
C ASP A 119 7.56 16.98 2.81
N GLU A 120 8.04 16.23 1.81
CA GLU A 120 8.88 16.80 0.74
C GLU A 120 8.10 17.76 -0.15
N GLU A 121 6.84 17.46 -0.49
CA GLU A 121 6.01 18.41 -1.25
C GLU A 121 5.68 19.67 -0.44
N ASN A 122 5.36 19.50 0.85
CA ASN A 122 5.14 20.62 1.77
C ASN A 122 6.40 21.50 1.87
N ALA A 123 7.57 20.90 2.06
CA ALA A 123 8.84 21.61 2.13
C ALA A 123 9.19 22.30 0.80
N PHE A 124 8.98 21.63 -0.34
CA PHE A 124 9.21 22.20 -1.67
C PHE A 124 8.37 23.46 -1.93
N ARG A 125 7.17 23.53 -1.35
CA ARG A 125 6.29 24.71 -1.42
C ARG A 125 6.37 25.63 -0.20
N ASN A 126 7.28 25.37 0.73
CA ASN A 126 7.44 26.12 1.99
C ASN A 126 6.13 26.23 2.81
N VAL A 127 5.34 25.16 2.84
CA VAL A 127 4.10 25.07 3.61
C VAL A 127 4.38 24.38 4.95
N LYS A 128 3.86 24.96 6.03
CA LYS A 128 4.00 24.47 7.40
C LYS A 128 2.66 23.93 7.92
N PRO A 129 2.69 23.00 8.90
CA PRO A 129 1.47 22.55 9.56
C PRO A 129 0.66 23.72 10.12
N GLY A 130 -0.63 23.76 9.80
CA GLY A 130 -1.55 24.84 10.20
C GLY A 130 -1.62 26.03 9.24
N ASP A 131 -0.76 26.09 8.22
CA ASP A 131 -0.90 27.09 7.17
C ASP A 131 -2.22 26.90 6.41
N LEU A 132 -2.85 28.02 6.09
CA LEU A 132 -4.11 28.04 5.36
C LEU A 132 -3.94 28.70 4.00
N THR A 133 -4.67 28.19 3.01
CA THR A 133 -4.84 28.81 1.70
C THR A 133 -6.32 28.89 1.36
N ALA A 134 -6.82 30.10 1.13
CA ALA A 134 -8.25 30.35 0.90
C ALA A 134 -9.16 29.71 1.97
N GLY A 135 -8.71 29.68 3.24
CA GLY A 135 -9.46 29.13 4.37
C GLY A 135 -9.41 27.61 4.52
N ALA A 136 -8.71 26.89 3.64
CA ALA A 136 -8.49 25.44 3.75
C ALA A 136 -7.02 25.14 4.11
N ALA A 137 -6.76 23.94 4.63
CA ALA A 137 -5.41 23.45 4.91
C ALA A 137 -4.53 23.52 3.66
N ALA A 138 -3.37 24.17 3.77
CA ALA A 138 -2.42 24.31 2.67
C ALA A 138 -1.48 23.10 2.54
N ASP A 139 -1.33 22.31 3.60
CA ASP A 139 -0.45 21.16 3.66
C ASP A 139 -1.05 19.92 3.00
N ILE A 140 -0.16 19.05 2.53
CA ILE A 140 -0.51 17.71 2.10
C ILE A 140 -0.75 16.84 3.33
N ARG A 141 -1.95 16.26 3.38
CA ARG A 141 -2.36 15.24 4.34
C ARG A 141 -2.43 13.91 3.61
N TYR A 142 -2.20 12.81 4.33
CA TYR A 142 -2.19 11.47 3.74
C TYR A 142 -2.84 10.43 4.65
N SER A 143 -3.32 9.34 4.06
CA SER A 143 -3.79 8.14 4.75
C SER A 143 -3.15 6.91 4.11
N VAL A 144 -2.92 5.89 4.93
CA VAL A 144 -2.38 4.60 4.49
C VAL A 144 -3.23 3.51 5.13
N VAL A 145 -3.85 2.67 4.31
CA VAL A 145 -4.80 1.65 4.75
C VAL A 145 -4.48 0.32 4.07
N MET A 146 -4.28 -0.72 4.87
CA MET A 146 -4.24 -2.10 4.38
C MET A 146 -5.66 -2.58 4.05
N GLN A 147 -5.82 -3.22 2.89
CA GLN A 147 -7.08 -3.72 2.34
C GLN A 147 -7.17 -5.24 2.42
#